data_AF-A0A940SV93-F1
#
_entry.id   AF-A0A940SV93-F1
#
_cell.length_a   1.000
_cell.length_b   1.000
_cell.length_c   1.000
_cell.angle_alpha   90.00
_cell.angle_beta   90.00
_cell.angle_gamma   90.00
#
_symmetry.space_group_name_H-M   'P 1'
#
loop_
_entity.id
_entity.type
_entity.pdbx_description
1 polymer ?
#
loop_
_entity_poly.entity_id
_entity_poly.type
_entity_poly.pdbx_seq_one_letter_code
_entity_poly.pdbx_strand_id
1 'polypeptide(L)' 'MVRSELYGAYHYDDPDNEYTYSNSSVLRNKFNIKDSEKLTEREYQLVKMKSLDLFVSPIKVFSM' A
#
# COMPACT_ATOMS: atom_id res chain seq x y z
N MET A 1 -2.39 -27.67 23.48
CA MET A 1 -3.18 -26.43 23.45
C MET A 1 -2.44 -25.42 22.57
N VAL A 2 -2.78 -25.36 21.27
CA VAL A 2 -2.45 -24.22 20.39
C VAL A 2 -3.65 -24.07 19.45
N ARG A 3 -4.56 -23.14 19.79
CA ARG A 3 -5.64 -22.71 18.89
C ARG A 3 -5.01 -21.70 17.93
N SER A 4 -4.46 -22.18 16.81
CA SER A 4 -4.19 -21.31 15.66
C SER A 4 -5.50 -21.17 14.91
N GLU A 5 -6.38 -20.31 15.43
CA GLU A 5 -7.62 -19.97 14.77
C GLU A 5 -7.31 -19.42 13.37
N LEU A 6 -7.87 -20.13 12.40
CA LEU A 6 -7.98 -19.80 10.99
C LEU A 6 -8.36 -18.32 10.80
N TYR A 7 -7.39 -17.43 10.69
CA TYR A 7 -7.62 -16.20 9.95
C TYR A 7 -7.82 -16.64 8.51
N GLY A 8 -9.09 -16.71 8.08
CA GLY A 8 -9.44 -17.00 6.70
C GLY A 8 -8.57 -16.14 5.80
N ALA A 9 -7.88 -16.76 4.85
CA ALA A 9 -7.01 -16.05 3.93
C ALA A 9 -7.78 -14.84 3.37
N TYR A 10 -7.24 -13.63 3.57
CA TYR A 10 -7.89 -12.41 3.14
C TYR A 10 -8.01 -12.46 1.62
N HIS A 11 -9.23 -12.60 1.10
CA HIS A 11 -9.48 -12.55 -0.33
C HIS A 11 -9.56 -11.08 -0.71
N TYR A 12 -8.65 -10.65 -1.59
CA TYR A 12 -8.67 -9.30 -2.13
C TYR A 12 -9.70 -9.26 -3.26
N ASP A 13 -10.88 -8.71 -2.94
CA ASP A 13 -11.98 -8.52 -3.89
C ASP A 13 -11.78 -7.21 -4.67
N ASP A 14 -11.24 -7.33 -5.89
CA ASP A 14 -11.19 -6.26 -6.90
C ASP A 14 -11.64 -6.83 -8.26
N PRO A 15 -12.93 -7.15 -8.43
CA PRO A 15 -13.43 -7.86 -9.61
C PRO A 15 -13.20 -7.09 -10.92
N ASP A 16 -13.19 -5.76 -10.84
CA ASP A 16 -13.05 -4.87 -12.01
C ASP A 16 -11.60 -4.38 -12.23
N ASN A 17 -10.64 -4.81 -11.39
CA ASN A 17 -9.25 -4.31 -11.39
C ASN A 17 -9.21 -2.77 -11.36
N GLU A 18 -10.01 -2.16 -10.48
CA GLU A 18 -10.06 -0.72 -10.28
C GLU A 18 -8.72 -0.21 -9.76
N TYR A 19 -8.12 -0.97 -8.83
CA TYR A 19 -6.88 -0.60 -8.16
C TYR A 19 -5.67 -1.33 -8.70
N THR A 20 -5.83 -2.46 -9.38
CA THR A 20 -4.71 -3.21 -9.97
C THR A 20 -4.60 -3.02 -11.48
N TYR A 21 -3.47 -3.45 -12.05
CA TYR A 21 -3.40 -3.68 -13.49
C TYR A 21 -4.10 -5.00 -13.86
N SER A 22 -4.69 -5.06 -15.05
CA SER A 22 -5.33 -6.29 -15.55
C SER A 22 -4.40 -7.49 -15.46
N ASN A 23 -4.88 -8.60 -14.89
CA ASN A 23 -4.13 -9.84 -14.66
C ASN A 23 -2.86 -9.64 -13.79
N SER A 24 -2.86 -8.67 -12.88
CA SER A 24 -1.75 -8.39 -11.98
C SER A 24 -2.25 -8.14 -10.56
N SER A 25 -1.44 -8.50 -9.56
CA SER A 25 -1.65 -8.10 -8.17
C SER A 25 -1.03 -6.73 -7.85
N VAL A 26 -0.40 -6.07 -8.83
CA VAL A 26 0.28 -4.79 -8.64
C VAL A 26 -0.71 -3.64 -8.72
N LEU A 27 -0.70 -2.79 -7.69
CA LEU A 27 -1.53 -1.60 -7.63
C LEU A 27 -1.12 -0.55 -8.69
N ARG A 28 -2.11 0.08 -9.30
CA ARG A 28 -1.94 1.26 -10.15
C ARG A 28 -1.28 2.35 -9.34
N ASN A 29 -0.18 2.87 -9.86
CA ASN A 29 0.65 3.83 -9.15
C ASN A 29 1.06 4.97 -10.08
N LYS A 30 1.41 6.10 -9.48
CA LYS A 30 1.81 7.32 -10.21
C LYS A 30 3.15 7.17 -10.95
N PHE A 31 3.90 6.09 -10.72
CA PHE A 31 5.16 5.80 -11.39
C PHE A 31 5.00 4.88 -12.62
N ASN A 32 3.78 4.37 -12.85
CA ASN A 32 3.48 3.39 -13.90
C ASN A 32 4.37 2.13 -13.85
N ILE A 33 4.80 1.71 -12.64
CA ILE A 33 5.62 0.52 -12.44
C ILE A 33 4.69 -0.69 -12.27
N LYS A 34 4.89 -1.74 -13.08
CA LYS A 34 4.13 -3.00 -13.03
C LYS A 34 4.89 -4.16 -12.37
N ASP A 35 6.15 -3.93 -12.03
CA ASP A 35 7.01 -4.88 -11.33
C ASP A 35 6.86 -4.68 -9.83
N SER A 36 6.48 -5.73 -9.10
CA SER A 36 6.13 -5.63 -7.68
C SER A 36 7.32 -5.24 -6.81
N GLU A 37 8.51 -5.77 -7.08
CA GLU A 37 9.71 -5.49 -6.28
C GLU A 37 10.17 -4.05 -6.48
N LYS A 38 10.23 -3.60 -7.73
CA LYS A 38 10.58 -2.22 -8.07
C LYS A 38 9.57 -1.22 -7.52
N LEU A 39 8.27 -1.56 -7.57
CA LEU A 39 7.24 -0.68 -7.00
C LEU A 39 7.41 -0.57 -5.48
N THR A 40 7.64 -1.70 -4.81
CA THR A 40 7.83 -1.74 -3.36
C THR A 40 9.02 -0.90 -2.92
N GLU A 41 10.17 -1.03 -3.61
CA GLU A 41 11.34 -0.21 -3.31
C GLU A 41 11.05 1.28 -3.51
N ARG A 42 10.37 1.63 -4.61
CA ARG A 42 10.07 3.02 -4.94
C ARG A 42 9.09 3.66 -3.97
N GLU A 43 8.06 2.91 -3.58
CA GLU A 43 7.09 3.33 -2.57
C GLU A 43 7.77 3.52 -1.22
N TYR A 44 8.61 2.58 -0.80
CA TYR A 44 9.34 2.66 0.47
C TYR A 44 10.21 3.92 0.55
N GLN A 45 10.95 4.26 -0.52
CA GLN A 45 11.75 5.48 -0.58
C GLN A 45 10.89 6.74 -0.42
N LEU A 46 9.76 6.82 -1.13
CA LEU A 46 8.84 7.95 -1.07
C LEU A 46 8.22 8.10 0.33
N VAL A 47 7.70 7.01 0.88
CA VAL A 47 7.06 6.98 2.20
C VAL A 47 8.07 7.36 3.26
N LYS A 48 9.30 6.84 3.22
CA LYS A 48 10.35 7.21 4.18
C LYS A 48 10.61 8.71 4.18
N MET A 49 10.74 9.34 3.01
CA MET A 49 10.94 10.79 2.91
C MET A 49 9.74 11.56 3.47
N LYS A 50 8.52 11.18 3.08
CA LYS A 50 7.30 11.88 3.52
C LYS A 50 7.04 11.71 5.02
N SER A 51 7.35 10.55 5.59
CA SER A 51 7.28 10.31 7.03
C SER A 51 8.25 11.19 7.80
N LEU A 52 9.47 11.39 7.29
CA LEU A 52 10.42 12.32 7.88
C LEU A 52 9.93 13.78 7.78
N ASP A 53 9.40 14.18 6.63
CA ASP A 53 8.79 15.51 6.44
C ASP A 53 7.68 15.75 7.47
N LEU A 54 6.80 14.76 7.67
CA LEU A 54 5.69 14.81 8.64
C LEU A 54 6.17 14.80 10.10
N PHE A 55 7.26 14.10 10.40
CA PHE A 55 7.85 14.09 11.72
C PHE A 55 8.42 15.46 12.08
N VAL A 56 9.10 16.11 11.14
CA VAL A 56 9.68 17.46 11.32
C VAL A 56 8.60 18.53 11.33
N SER A 57 7.60 18.41 10.45
CA SER A 57 6.51 19.37 10.31
C SER A 57 5.16 18.64 10.30
N PRO A 58 4.59 18.35 11.49
CA PRO A 58 3.31 17.68 11.59
C PRO A 58 2.18 18.47 10.94
N ILE A 59 1.34 17.78 10.16
CA ILE A 59 0.10 18.38 9.64
C ILE A 59 -0.86 18.57 10.82
N LYS A 60 -1.15 19.83 11.14
CA LYS A 60 -2.14 20.17 12.17
C LYS A 60 -3.53 19.87 11.63
N VAL A 61 -4.20 18.89 12.23
CA VAL A 61 -5.60 18.60 11.96
C VAL A 61 -6.42 19.32 13.03
N PHE A 62 -7.23 20.28 12.61
CA PHE A 62 -8.24 20.89 13.47
C PHE A 62 -9.53 20.09 13.28
N SER A 63 -10.02 19.46 14.35
CA SER A 63 -11.39 18.94 14.36
C SER A 63 -12.35 20.12 14.35
N MET A 64 -13.38 20.06 13.49
CA MET A 64 -14.54 20.95 13.57
C MET A 64 -15.33 20.68 14.85
#